data_AF-A0A4V2QM01-F1
#
_entry.id   AF-A0A4V2QM01-F1
#
_cell.length_a   1.000
_cell.length_b   1.000
_cell.length_c   1.000
_cell.angle_alpha   90.00
_cell.angle_beta   90.00
_cell.angle_gamma   90.00
#
_symmetry.space_group_name_H-M   'P 1'
#
loop_
_entity.id
_entity.type
_entity.pdbx_description
1 polymer ?
#
loop_
_entity_poly.entity_id
_entity_poly.type
_entity_poly.pdbx_seq_one_letter_code
_entity_poly.pdbx_strand_id
1 'polypeptide(L)'
;MRTQAHKAHIMRLAHDSTAEGCLRWSLCMSEGLGGRLLDLRQQGEHVHEYTIEVIELTEADIPFRLESSVLRYRLSDEPPRLSWVGRIHHPGVGAKPEDYRKWYFLMPFFVECGVALFAALMTAAVAAVTLLGVPFSMTTYLYYAGFTALVIWGIGKRWGRLFEDRSLLLSINDVAGSGEGVILDREKVDDVNHMVLRRYVASCPICSTALIGLARGEPHFKRRIVGRCEDSPREHVFSFDRVTLEGAPLIQRPARAGTS
;
A
#
# COMPACT_ATOMS: atom_id res chain seq x y z
N MET A 1 5.14 -4.68 43.11
CA MET A 1 5.31 -5.48 41.87
C MET A 1 5.31 -4.53 40.69
N ARG A 2 6.49 -4.23 40.17
CA ARG A 2 6.74 -3.33 39.04
C ARG A 2 7.06 -4.19 37.83
N THR A 3 6.40 -3.95 36.71
CA THR A 3 6.97 -4.12 35.36
C THR A 3 6.06 -3.39 34.38
N GLN A 4 6.36 -2.12 34.10
CA GLN A 4 5.91 -1.47 32.87
C GLN A 4 7.14 -1.18 32.03
N ALA A 5 7.27 -1.97 30.97
CA ALA A 5 8.20 -1.76 29.88
C ALA A 5 7.78 -0.49 29.14
N HIS A 6 8.63 0.53 29.16
CA HIS A 6 8.43 1.69 28.29
C HIS A 6 8.80 1.32 26.86
N LYS A 7 7.76 1.33 26.02
CA LYS A 7 7.80 1.24 24.56
C LYS A 7 8.88 2.14 23.97
N ALA A 8 9.76 1.54 23.18
CA ALA A 8 10.60 2.24 22.23
C ALA A 8 9.72 2.84 21.12
N HIS A 9 9.67 4.17 21.03
CA HIS A 9 8.97 4.90 19.98
C HIS A 9 9.96 5.49 18.98
N ILE A 10 9.94 4.90 17.78
CA ILE A 10 10.29 5.37 16.44
C ILE A 10 11.21 6.61 16.36
N MET A 11 12.48 6.31 16.10
CA MET A 11 13.53 7.24 15.66
C MET A 11 13.32 7.57 14.18
N ARG A 12 13.26 8.86 13.80
CA ARG A 12 13.33 9.29 12.39
C ARG A 12 14.46 10.30 12.23
N LEU A 13 15.47 9.90 11.46
CA LEU A 13 16.63 10.69 11.10
C LEU A 13 16.30 11.49 9.84
N ALA A 14 16.48 12.81 9.88
CA ALA A 14 16.51 13.66 8.68
C ALA A 14 17.97 13.99 8.36
N HIS A 15 18.39 13.72 7.13
CA HIS A 15 19.74 13.93 6.61
C HIS A 15 19.77 15.24 5.81
N ASP A 16 20.63 16.17 6.17
CA ASP A 16 20.94 17.33 5.35
C ASP A 16 22.46 17.49 5.22
N SER A 17 22.96 17.48 3.98
CA SER A 17 24.38 17.63 3.69
C SER A 17 24.66 19.06 3.23
N THR A 18 25.06 19.92 4.17
CA THR A 18 25.57 21.26 3.85
C THR A 18 27.06 21.23 3.49
N ALA A 19 27.47 22.17 2.63
CA ALA A 19 28.72 22.21 1.85
C ALA A 19 30.05 22.36 2.62
N GLU A 20 30.11 22.00 3.90
CA GLU A 20 31.32 22.07 4.73
C GLU A 20 31.49 20.78 5.56
N GLY A 21 31.49 19.60 4.92
CA GLY A 21 31.99 18.34 5.51
C GLY A 21 31.41 17.88 6.87
N CYS A 22 30.38 18.55 7.40
CA CYS A 22 29.84 18.35 8.73
C CYS A 22 28.41 17.82 8.61
N LEU A 23 28.21 16.57 9.02
CA LEU A 23 26.92 15.88 8.98
C LEU A 23 26.05 16.39 10.13
N ARG A 24 24.89 16.98 9.80
CA ARG A 24 23.94 17.51 10.78
C ARG A 24 22.69 16.66 10.83
N TRP A 25 22.29 16.25 12.03
CA TRP A 25 21.08 15.46 12.26
C TRP A 25 20.24 16.11 13.36
N SER A 26 18.97 16.39 13.08
CA SER A 26 18.04 16.93 14.07
C SER A 26 17.05 15.85 14.52
N LEU A 27 16.85 15.72 15.83
CA LEU A 27 15.94 14.74 16.45
C LEU A 27 14.91 15.44 17.33
N CYS A 28 13.67 14.95 17.25
CA CYS A 28 12.57 15.36 18.12
C CYS A 28 12.12 14.14 18.95
N MET A 29 12.25 14.21 20.28
CA MET A 29 11.81 13.14 21.18
C MET A 29 10.38 13.37 21.68
N SER A 30 9.61 12.29 21.82
CA SER A 30 8.23 12.32 22.32
C SER A 30 8.14 12.73 23.79
N GLU A 31 7.20 13.64 24.08
CA GLU A 31 6.48 14.04 25.32
C GLU A 31 7.11 13.93 26.72
N GLY A 32 8.08 13.06 27.00
CA GLY A 32 8.68 12.90 28.34
C GLY A 32 9.71 13.95 28.76
N LEU A 33 10.14 14.84 27.84
CA LEU A 33 11.17 15.87 28.06
C LEU A 33 10.74 17.29 27.63
N GLY A 34 9.44 17.53 27.46
CA GLY A 34 8.91 18.88 27.21
C GLY A 34 9.17 19.45 25.80
N GLY A 35 9.27 18.60 24.77
CA GLY A 35 9.19 19.03 23.37
C GLY A 35 10.41 19.78 22.79
N ARG A 36 11.58 19.71 23.45
CA ARG A 36 12.79 20.41 22.98
C ARG A 36 13.45 19.70 21.79
N LEU A 37 13.86 20.49 20.79
CA LEU A 37 14.62 20.05 19.61
C LEU A 37 16.10 19.92 19.95
N LEU A 38 16.72 18.82 19.51
CA LEU A 38 18.14 18.53 19.74
C LEU A 38 18.89 18.50 18.41
N ASP A 39 20.01 19.23 18.33
CA ASP A 39 21.01 19.13 17.25
C ASP A 39 22.05 18.09 17.64
N LEU A 40 22.43 17.23 16.70
CA LEU A 40 23.63 16.41 16.79
C LEU A 40 24.69 16.99 15.85
N ARG A 41 25.74 17.55 16.44
CA ARG A 41 26.97 17.92 15.72
C ARG A 41 28.03 16.85 15.93
N GLN A 42 28.63 16.43 14.82
CA GLN A 42 29.84 15.60 14.83
C GLN A 42 31.06 16.52 14.97
N GLN A 43 31.83 16.36 16.04
CA GLN A 43 33.03 17.17 16.27
C GLN A 43 34.28 16.29 16.15
N GLY A 44 35.17 16.63 15.22
CA GLY A 44 36.51 16.05 15.12
C GLY A 44 36.68 14.83 14.21
N GLU A 45 37.93 14.56 13.87
CA GLU A 45 38.43 13.57 12.90
C GLU A 45 38.29 12.09 13.37
N HIS A 46 37.60 11.85 14.49
CA HIS A 46 37.36 10.52 15.05
C HIS A 46 35.86 10.20 15.12
N VAL A 47 35.51 9.01 14.64
CA VAL A 47 34.19 8.62 14.11
C VAL A 47 33.07 8.46 15.16
N HIS A 48 33.26 8.79 16.44
CA HIS A 48 32.29 8.43 17.50
C HIS A 48 31.99 9.48 18.57
N GLU A 49 32.38 10.75 18.41
CA GLU A 49 32.03 11.80 19.38
C GLU A 49 30.91 12.71 18.84
N TYR A 50 29.74 12.66 19.49
CA TYR A 50 28.56 13.46 19.14
C TYR A 50 28.17 14.35 20.32
N THR A 51 28.09 15.65 20.08
CA THR A 51 27.59 16.61 21.07
C THR A 51 26.12 16.89 20.78
N ILE A 52 25.26 16.67 21.78
CA ILE A 52 23.83 16.94 21.72
C ILE A 52 23.61 18.34 22.29
N GLU A 53 23.24 19.30 21.45
CA GLU A 53 22.88 20.67 21.86
C GLU A 53 21.37 20.89 21.74
N VAL A 54 20.78 21.54 22.74
CA VAL A 54 19.38 21.94 22.72
C VAL A 54 19.27 23.21 21.88
N ILE A 55 18.64 23.13 20.71
CA ILE A 55 18.34 24.33 19.94
C ILE A 55 17.01 24.90 20.42
N GLU A 56 17.02 26.13 20.92
CA GLU A 56 15.82 26.91 21.18
C GLU A 56 15.26 27.48 19.86
N LEU A 57 14.86 26.60 18.95
CA LEU A 57 14.03 27.00 17.81
C LEU A 57 12.59 27.10 18.30
N THR A 58 12.04 28.30 18.25
CA THR A 58 10.66 28.58 18.63
C THR A 58 9.68 27.85 17.70
N GLU A 59 8.62 27.32 18.27
CA GLU A 59 7.57 26.48 17.67
C GLU A 59 6.89 27.09 16.42
N ALA A 60 7.13 28.38 16.15
CA ALA A 60 6.60 29.15 15.03
C ALA A 60 7.19 28.78 13.65
N ASP A 61 8.37 28.15 13.59
CA ASP A 61 9.06 27.86 12.32
C ASP A 61 8.72 26.49 11.72
N ILE A 62 7.82 25.73 12.35
CA ILE A 62 7.37 24.44 11.81
C ILE A 62 6.18 24.69 10.89
N PRO A 63 6.31 24.43 9.58
CA PRO A 63 5.23 24.61 8.65
C PRO A 63 4.15 23.57 8.91
N PHE A 64 3.04 24.01 9.51
CA PHE A 64 1.78 23.26 9.67
C PHE A 64 1.87 21.99 10.54
N ARG A 65 1.65 22.14 11.86
CA ARG A 65 1.13 21.06 12.70
C ARG A 65 -0.39 21.02 12.58
N LEU A 66 -0.94 19.96 11.99
CA LEU A 66 -2.28 19.52 12.37
C LEU A 66 -2.22 19.14 13.85
N GLU A 67 -2.89 19.91 14.71
CA GLU A 67 -2.96 19.67 16.17
C GLU A 67 -3.53 18.28 16.52
N SER A 68 -4.13 17.59 15.56
CA SER A 68 -4.41 16.15 15.57
C SER A 68 -3.95 15.53 14.25
N SER A 69 -2.65 15.29 14.09
CA SER A 69 -1.96 14.80 12.86
C SER A 69 -2.47 13.46 12.28
N VAL A 70 -3.54 12.93 12.85
CA VAL A 70 -4.12 11.63 12.60
C VAL A 70 -5.44 11.80 11.86
N LEU A 71 -5.39 11.61 10.54
CA LEU A 71 -6.56 11.44 9.69
C LEU A 71 -7.27 10.14 10.09
N ARG A 72 -8.55 10.21 10.44
CA ARG A 72 -9.36 9.03 10.77
C ARG A 72 -10.21 8.60 9.58
N TYR A 73 -9.99 7.36 9.15
CA TYR A 73 -10.80 6.68 8.16
C TYR A 73 -12.03 6.07 8.82
N ARG A 74 -13.14 6.12 8.10
CA ARG A 74 -14.39 5.43 8.43
C ARG A 74 -14.80 4.52 7.29
N LEU A 75 -15.58 3.50 7.60
CA LEU A 75 -16.26 2.72 6.58
C LEU A 75 -17.32 3.60 5.90
N SER A 76 -17.43 3.48 4.59
CA SER A 76 -18.49 4.13 3.82
C SER A 76 -19.83 3.47 4.15
N ASP A 77 -20.87 4.29 4.26
CA ASP A 77 -22.24 3.84 4.54
C ASP A 77 -22.84 3.09 3.34
N GLU A 78 -22.32 3.32 2.13
CA GLU A 78 -22.75 2.63 0.92
C GLU A 78 -21.96 1.32 0.74
N PRO A 79 -22.61 0.14 0.76
CA PRO A 79 -21.92 -1.13 0.62
C PRO A 79 -21.35 -1.26 -0.81
N PRO A 80 -20.04 -1.52 -0.96
CA PRO A 80 -19.43 -1.66 -2.28
C PRO A 80 -20.00 -2.89 -2.99
N ARG A 81 -20.32 -2.73 -4.28
CA ARG A 81 -20.81 -3.81 -5.14
C ARG A 81 -19.78 -4.15 -6.20
N LEU A 82 -19.64 -5.43 -6.50
CA LEU A 82 -18.82 -5.89 -7.61
C LEU A 82 -19.52 -5.62 -8.94
N SER A 83 -18.73 -5.22 -9.94
CA SER A 83 -19.18 -5.20 -11.32
C SER A 83 -19.41 -6.63 -11.84
N TRP A 84 -19.93 -6.77 -13.05
CA TRP A 84 -19.97 -8.07 -13.72
C TRP A 84 -18.57 -8.69 -13.89
N VAL A 85 -17.56 -7.89 -14.27
CA VAL A 85 -16.16 -8.34 -14.39
C VAL A 85 -15.58 -8.70 -13.01
N GLY A 86 -15.86 -7.88 -12.00
CA GLY A 86 -15.42 -8.13 -10.63
C GLY A 86 -15.98 -9.43 -10.05
N ARG A 87 -17.21 -9.81 -10.41
CA ARG A 87 -17.79 -11.10 -10.02
C ARG A 87 -17.10 -12.31 -10.66
N ILE A 88 -16.52 -12.15 -11.86
CA ILE A 88 -15.73 -13.21 -12.51
C ILE A 88 -14.36 -13.32 -11.83
N HIS A 89 -13.74 -12.19 -11.50
CA HIS A 89 -12.42 -12.14 -10.88
C HIS A 89 -12.43 -12.50 -9.39
N HIS A 90 -13.50 -12.16 -8.68
CA HIS A 90 -13.67 -12.34 -7.23
C HIS A 90 -15.05 -12.94 -6.93
N PRO A 91 -15.36 -14.14 -7.44
CA PRO A 91 -16.64 -14.78 -7.21
C PRO A 91 -16.83 -15.16 -5.74
N GLY A 92 -18.06 -15.03 -5.23
CA GLY A 92 -18.40 -15.41 -3.86
C GLY A 92 -17.73 -14.53 -2.80
N VAL A 93 -17.51 -13.25 -3.11
CA VAL A 93 -17.10 -12.22 -2.14
C VAL A 93 -18.18 -11.14 -2.13
N GLY A 94 -18.58 -10.72 -0.93
CA GLY A 94 -19.53 -9.63 -0.72
C GLY A 94 -19.05 -8.64 0.34
N ALA A 95 -19.94 -7.72 0.71
CA ALA A 95 -19.67 -6.76 1.79
C ALA A 95 -19.72 -7.42 3.17
N LYS A 96 -20.41 -8.55 3.30
CA LYS A 96 -20.55 -9.27 4.56
C LYS A 96 -19.74 -10.57 4.58
N PRO A 97 -19.33 -11.05 5.77
CA PRO A 97 -18.63 -12.33 5.91
C PRO A 97 -19.45 -13.55 5.44
N GLU A 98 -20.79 -13.47 5.55
CA GLU A 98 -21.73 -14.54 5.16
C GLU A 98 -21.73 -14.82 3.65
N ASP A 99 -21.38 -13.83 2.83
CA ASP A 99 -21.31 -13.96 1.38
C ASP A 99 -20.07 -14.76 0.93
N TYR A 100 -19.07 -14.89 1.81
CA TYR A 100 -17.78 -15.46 1.47
C TYR A 100 -17.86 -16.98 1.23
N ARG A 101 -17.56 -17.40 0.00
CA ARG A 101 -17.45 -18.80 -0.37
C ARG A 101 -16.05 -19.14 -0.85
N LYS A 102 -15.24 -19.75 0.02
CA LYS A 102 -13.82 -20.07 -0.20
C LYS A 102 -13.54 -20.74 -1.56
N TRP A 103 -14.30 -21.77 -1.91
CA TRP A 103 -14.07 -22.52 -3.15
C TRP A 103 -14.45 -21.74 -4.41
N TYR A 104 -15.50 -20.91 -4.34
CA TYR A 104 -15.81 -20.02 -5.45
C TYR A 104 -14.69 -18.99 -5.61
N PHE A 105 -14.25 -18.35 -4.53
CA PHE A 105 -13.17 -17.37 -4.57
C PHE A 105 -11.87 -17.90 -5.20
N LEU A 106 -11.53 -19.18 -4.97
CA LEU A 106 -10.37 -19.83 -5.55
C LEU A 106 -10.58 -20.34 -6.99
N MET A 107 -11.81 -20.30 -7.53
CA MET A 107 -12.10 -20.79 -8.88
C MET A 107 -11.24 -20.15 -9.97
N PRO A 108 -11.03 -18.80 -10.00
CA PRO A 108 -10.16 -18.20 -11.00
C PRO A 108 -8.71 -18.69 -10.92
N PHE A 109 -8.21 -19.02 -9.73
CA PHE A 109 -6.87 -19.63 -9.57
C PHE A 109 -6.81 -20.97 -10.27
N PHE A 110 -7.79 -21.85 -10.00
CA PHE A 110 -7.83 -23.17 -10.61
C PHE A 110 -8.04 -23.12 -12.13
N VAL A 111 -8.84 -22.17 -12.63
CA VAL A 111 -9.00 -21.95 -14.07
C VAL A 111 -7.68 -21.50 -14.71
N GLU A 112 -7.00 -20.52 -14.11
CA GLU A 112 -5.71 -20.04 -14.61
C GLU A 112 -4.66 -21.17 -14.58
N CYS A 113 -4.60 -21.97 -13.52
CA CYS A 113 -3.75 -23.17 -13.45
C CYS A 113 -4.11 -24.21 -14.52
N GLY A 114 -5.41 -24.43 -14.77
CA GLY A 114 -5.89 -25.34 -15.82
C GLY A 114 -5.51 -24.88 -17.22
N VAL A 115 -5.63 -23.58 -17.50
CA VAL A 115 -5.18 -22.96 -18.76
C VAL A 115 -3.66 -23.07 -18.92
N ALA A 116 -2.89 -22.83 -17.85
CA ALA A 116 -1.44 -23.00 -17.87
C ALA A 116 -1.03 -24.45 -18.16
N LEU A 117 -1.69 -25.42 -17.51
CA LEU A 117 -1.46 -26.85 -17.74
C LEU A 117 -1.82 -27.23 -19.17
N PHE A 118 -2.97 -26.79 -19.68
CA PHE A 118 -3.40 -27.04 -21.06
C PHE A 118 -2.39 -26.48 -22.07
N ALA A 119 -1.92 -25.24 -21.89
CA ALA A 119 -0.91 -24.62 -22.75
C ALA A 119 0.43 -25.39 -22.71
N ALA A 120 0.85 -25.86 -21.54
CA ALA A 120 2.05 -26.68 -21.38
C ALA A 120 1.90 -28.04 -22.09
N LEU A 121 0.74 -28.69 -21.97
CA LEU A 121 0.44 -29.95 -22.66
C LEU A 121 0.41 -29.76 -24.18
N MET A 122 -0.16 -28.67 -24.69
CA MET A 122 -0.11 -28.33 -26.12
C MET A 122 1.33 -28.14 -26.61
N THR A 123 2.17 -27.46 -25.82
CA THR A 123 3.60 -27.30 -26.13
C THR A 123 4.31 -28.66 -26.19
N ALA A 124 4.04 -29.54 -25.22
CA ALA A 124 4.61 -30.88 -25.16
C ALA A 124 4.13 -31.77 -26.31
N ALA A 125 2.85 -31.68 -26.70
CA ALA A 125 2.28 -32.42 -27.82
C ALA A 125 2.93 -32.01 -29.15
N VAL A 126 3.08 -30.71 -29.39
CA VAL A 126 3.79 -30.19 -30.58
C VAL A 126 5.24 -30.68 -30.59
N ALA A 127 5.93 -30.66 -29.44
CA ALA A 127 7.28 -31.19 -29.32
C ALA A 127 7.34 -32.71 -29.62
N ALA A 128 6.41 -33.50 -29.09
CA ALA A 128 6.35 -34.94 -29.31
C ALA A 128 6.11 -35.30 -30.79
N VAL A 129 5.19 -34.59 -31.46
CA VAL A 129 4.91 -34.82 -32.89
C VAL A 129 6.11 -34.44 -33.76
N THR A 130 6.87 -33.42 -33.39
CA THR A 130 8.15 -33.09 -34.06
C THR A 130 9.20 -34.17 -33.90
N LEU A 131 9.28 -34.82 -32.74
CA LEU A 131 10.16 -35.98 -32.52
C LEU A 131 9.76 -37.18 -33.38
N LEU A 132 8.49 -37.30 -33.77
CA LEU A 132 7.99 -38.31 -34.72
C LEU A 132 8.25 -37.95 -36.18
N GLY A 133 8.94 -36.82 -36.46
CA GLY A 133 9.38 -36.44 -37.80
C GLY A 133 8.46 -35.47 -38.55
N VAL A 134 7.42 -34.92 -37.90
CA VAL A 134 6.56 -33.89 -38.50
C VAL A 134 7.06 -32.50 -38.07
N PRO A 135 7.72 -31.73 -38.96
CA PRO A 135 8.30 -30.45 -38.57
C PRO A 135 7.23 -29.37 -38.37
N PHE A 136 7.23 -28.73 -37.21
CA PHE A 136 6.52 -27.47 -36.97
C PHE A 136 7.45 -26.27 -37.10
N SER A 137 6.90 -25.12 -37.49
CA SER A 137 7.65 -23.86 -37.54
C SER A 137 8.15 -23.44 -36.15
N MET A 138 9.32 -22.82 -36.08
CA MET A 138 9.86 -22.24 -34.85
C MET A 138 8.89 -21.23 -34.21
N THR A 139 8.09 -20.53 -35.02
CA THR A 139 7.07 -19.59 -34.55
C THR A 139 5.98 -20.27 -33.71
N THR A 140 5.63 -21.52 -34.00
CA THR A 140 4.63 -22.30 -33.25
C THR A 140 5.10 -22.55 -31.83
N TYR A 141 6.38 -22.89 -31.64
CA TYR A 141 6.96 -23.09 -30.32
C TYR A 141 6.99 -21.80 -29.50
N LEU A 142 7.40 -20.69 -30.12
CA LEU A 142 7.43 -19.39 -29.46
C LEU A 142 6.02 -18.96 -29.01
N TYR A 143 5.00 -19.23 -29.82
CA TYR A 143 3.62 -18.91 -29.47
C TYR A 143 3.16 -19.68 -28.23
N TYR A 144 3.29 -21.01 -28.21
CA TYR A 144 2.81 -21.83 -27.08
C TYR A 144 3.65 -21.64 -25.82
N ALA A 145 4.98 -21.59 -25.95
CA ALA A 145 5.86 -21.32 -24.81
C ALA A 145 5.66 -19.90 -24.26
N GLY A 146 5.54 -18.91 -25.15
CA GLY A 146 5.26 -17.53 -24.78
C GLY A 146 3.90 -17.37 -24.08
N PHE A 147 2.85 -17.99 -24.61
CA PHE A 147 1.53 -18.00 -23.96
C PHE A 147 1.59 -18.68 -22.59
N THR A 148 2.25 -19.85 -22.47
CA THR A 148 2.42 -20.54 -21.18
C THR A 148 3.14 -19.66 -20.16
N ALA A 149 4.25 -19.02 -20.58
CA ALA A 149 5.01 -18.11 -19.72
C ALA A 149 4.18 -16.88 -19.30
N LEU A 150 3.37 -16.31 -20.20
CA LEU A 150 2.49 -15.18 -19.90
C LEU A 150 1.42 -15.56 -18.86
N VAL A 151 0.80 -16.74 -18.99
CA VAL A 151 -0.20 -17.21 -18.02
C VAL A 151 0.45 -17.43 -16.65
N ILE A 152 1.60 -18.12 -16.59
CA ILE A 152 2.33 -18.35 -15.33
C ILE A 152 2.73 -17.02 -14.67
N TRP A 153 3.23 -16.06 -15.46
CA TRP A 153 3.56 -14.74 -14.97
C TRP A 153 2.33 -13.99 -14.44
N GLY A 154 1.19 -14.09 -15.14
CA GLY A 154 -0.09 -13.54 -14.72
C GLY A 154 -0.55 -14.10 -13.36
N ILE A 155 -0.48 -15.41 -13.18
CA ILE A 155 -0.79 -16.09 -11.92
C ILE A 155 0.11 -15.54 -10.81
N GLY A 156 1.43 -15.55 -11.01
CA GLY A 156 2.39 -15.07 -10.01
C GLY A 156 2.16 -13.60 -9.64
N LYS A 157 1.88 -12.74 -10.61
CA LYS A 157 1.63 -11.31 -10.39
C LYS A 157 0.30 -11.06 -9.65
N ARG A 158 -0.78 -11.74 -10.01
CA ARG A 158 -2.10 -11.57 -9.40
C ARG A 158 -2.16 -12.18 -8.00
N TRP A 159 -1.82 -13.47 -7.89
CA TRP A 159 -1.95 -14.22 -6.65
C TRP A 159 -0.81 -13.94 -5.68
N GLY A 160 0.42 -13.72 -6.16
CA GLY A 160 1.54 -13.33 -5.30
C GLY A 160 1.26 -12.03 -4.53
N ARG A 161 0.69 -11.02 -5.21
CA ARG A 161 0.27 -9.78 -4.55
C ARG A 161 -0.83 -10.00 -3.51
N LEU A 162 -1.82 -10.84 -3.80
CA LEU A 162 -2.89 -11.15 -2.86
C LEU A 162 -2.36 -11.83 -1.58
N PHE A 163 -1.43 -12.79 -1.73
CA PHE A 163 -0.87 -13.53 -0.59
C PHE A 163 0.15 -12.72 0.20
N GLU A 164 0.94 -11.88 -0.46
CA GLU A 164 1.94 -11.03 0.20
C GLU A 164 1.31 -9.81 0.90
N ASP A 165 0.47 -9.05 0.20
CA ASP A 165 -0.03 -7.77 0.70
C ASP A 165 -1.24 -7.95 1.64
N ARG A 166 -1.87 -9.15 1.66
CA ARG A 166 -3.02 -9.57 2.50
C ARG A 166 -4.30 -8.74 2.34
N SER A 167 -4.22 -7.56 1.75
CA SER A 167 -5.33 -6.74 1.29
C SER A 167 -5.09 -6.34 -0.16
N LEU A 168 -6.14 -6.40 -0.97
CA LEU A 168 -6.06 -6.07 -2.40
C LEU A 168 -6.94 -4.87 -2.69
N LEU A 169 -6.36 -3.78 -3.19
CA LEU A 169 -7.16 -2.71 -3.79
C LEU A 169 -7.75 -3.22 -5.10
N LEU A 170 -9.08 -3.20 -5.20
CA LEU A 170 -9.78 -3.60 -6.41
C LEU A 170 -9.50 -2.60 -7.54
N SER A 171 -9.47 -3.10 -8.77
CA SER A 171 -9.38 -2.24 -9.94
C SER A 171 -10.71 -1.56 -10.21
N ILE A 172 -10.69 -0.45 -10.95
CA ILE A 172 -11.88 0.27 -11.40
C ILE A 172 -12.86 -0.65 -12.15
N ASN A 173 -12.35 -1.68 -12.84
CA ASN A 173 -13.18 -2.64 -13.56
C ASN A 173 -13.87 -3.65 -12.65
N ASP A 174 -13.36 -3.88 -11.43
CA ASP A 174 -13.90 -4.90 -10.53
C ASP A 174 -15.08 -4.36 -9.68
N VAL A 175 -15.19 -3.03 -9.54
CA VAL A 175 -16.20 -2.37 -8.71
C VAL A 175 -17.29 -1.76 -9.60
N ALA A 176 -18.56 -1.89 -9.20
CA ALA A 176 -19.66 -1.19 -9.83
C ALA A 176 -19.76 0.24 -9.27
N GLY A 177 -19.72 1.26 -10.14
CA GLY A 177 -19.81 2.68 -9.75
C GLY A 177 -18.46 3.40 -9.73
N SER A 178 -18.30 4.43 -8.89
CA SER A 178 -17.00 5.11 -8.70
C SER A 178 -16.01 4.13 -8.08
N GLY A 179 -15.15 3.57 -8.92
CA GLY A 179 -14.33 2.39 -8.64
C GLY A 179 -13.09 2.64 -7.78
N GLU A 180 -13.05 3.72 -7.01
CA GLU A 180 -11.92 4.06 -6.15
C GLU A 180 -12.25 3.73 -4.68
N GLY A 181 -11.21 3.37 -3.91
CA GLY A 181 -11.32 3.16 -2.47
C GLY A 181 -11.84 1.81 -1.98
N VAL A 182 -12.13 0.84 -2.87
CA VAL A 182 -12.62 -0.49 -2.45
C VAL A 182 -11.47 -1.47 -2.32
N ILE A 183 -11.41 -2.12 -1.15
CA ILE A 183 -10.40 -3.09 -0.78
C ILE A 183 -11.07 -4.43 -0.49
N LEU A 184 -10.44 -5.49 -0.98
CA LEU A 184 -10.65 -6.85 -0.49
C LEU A 184 -9.83 -7.02 0.79
N ASP A 185 -10.50 -7.03 1.93
CA ASP A 185 -9.89 -7.17 3.24
C ASP A 185 -10.15 -8.56 3.83
N ARG A 186 -9.26 -8.98 4.72
CA ARG A 186 -9.38 -10.25 5.44
C ARG A 186 -9.95 -9.98 6.82
N GLU A 187 -11.11 -10.53 7.08
CA GLU A 187 -11.77 -10.51 8.37
C GLU A 187 -11.72 -11.90 9.01
N LYS A 188 -11.51 -11.97 10.32
CA LYS A 188 -11.48 -13.22 11.07
C LYS A 188 -12.76 -13.32 11.90
N VAL A 189 -13.62 -14.27 11.55
CA VAL A 189 -14.88 -14.57 12.25
C VAL A 189 -14.82 -16.04 12.66
N ASP A 190 -15.07 -16.34 13.93
CA ASP A 190 -15.09 -17.71 14.47
C ASP A 190 -13.86 -18.56 14.10
N ASP A 191 -12.67 -17.95 14.18
CA ASP A 191 -11.37 -18.53 13.78
C ASP A 191 -11.16 -18.79 12.27
N VAL A 192 -12.20 -18.58 11.46
CA VAL A 192 -12.16 -18.70 10.01
C VAL A 192 -11.83 -17.34 9.37
N ASN A 193 -11.08 -17.37 8.27
CA ASN A 193 -10.71 -16.17 7.52
C ASN A 193 -11.68 -15.97 6.37
N HIS A 194 -12.41 -14.86 6.43
CA HIS A 194 -13.35 -14.41 5.41
C HIS A 194 -12.71 -13.28 4.60
N MET A 195 -12.96 -13.27 3.29
CA MET A 195 -12.62 -12.13 2.45
C MET A 195 -13.87 -11.28 2.26
N VAL A 196 -13.76 -9.98 2.57
CA VAL A 196 -14.88 -9.03 2.54
C VAL A 196 -14.50 -7.77 1.78
N LEU A 197 -15.48 -7.15 1.13
CA LEU A 197 -15.31 -5.88 0.44
C LEU A 197 -15.55 -4.73 1.41
N ARG A 198 -14.57 -3.86 1.56
CA ARG A 198 -14.64 -2.67 2.41
C ARG A 198 -14.27 -1.44 1.61
N ARG A 199 -15.02 -0.36 1.81
CA ARG A 199 -14.69 0.97 1.28
C ARG A 199 -14.39 1.89 2.46
N TYR A 200 -13.15 2.36 2.53
CA TYR A 200 -12.72 3.29 3.57
C TYR A 200 -12.66 4.70 3.00
N VAL A 201 -13.23 5.66 3.72
CA VAL A 201 -13.29 7.07 3.35
C VAL A 201 -12.90 7.95 4.54
N ALA A 202 -12.30 9.10 4.28
CA ALA A 202 -12.04 10.12 5.29
C ALA A 202 -12.33 11.52 4.73
N SER A 203 -12.58 12.50 5.59
CA SER A 203 -12.72 13.90 5.15
C SER A 203 -11.35 14.55 5.02
N CYS A 204 -11.11 15.27 3.92
CA CYS A 204 -9.82 15.92 3.71
C CYS A 204 -9.66 17.12 4.66
N PRO A 205 -8.61 17.17 5.51
CA PRO A 205 -8.37 18.30 6.39
C PRO A 205 -7.89 19.56 5.64
N ILE A 206 -7.46 19.41 4.38
CA ILE A 206 -6.91 20.51 3.58
C ILE A 206 -8.00 21.12 2.67
N CYS A 207 -8.78 20.27 1.98
CA CYS A 207 -9.84 20.72 1.07
C CYS A 207 -11.18 21.01 1.76
N SER A 208 -11.34 20.59 3.02
CA SER A 208 -12.54 20.65 3.88
C SER A 208 -13.83 19.98 3.34
N THR A 209 -14.03 19.92 2.02
CA THR A 209 -15.24 19.41 1.37
C THR A 209 -15.01 18.05 0.68
N ALA A 210 -13.80 17.82 0.16
CA ALA A 210 -13.50 16.57 -0.55
C ALA A 210 -13.28 15.37 0.36
N LEU A 211 -13.64 14.20 -0.17
CA LEU A 211 -13.38 12.91 0.44
C LEU A 211 -12.00 12.40 0.04
N ILE A 212 -11.43 11.59 0.92
CA ILE A 212 -10.20 10.84 0.71
C ILE A 212 -10.60 9.39 0.50
N GLY A 213 -10.35 8.88 -0.69
CA GLY A 213 -10.51 7.47 -1.06
C GLY A 213 -9.17 6.73 -1.04
N LEU A 214 -9.20 5.42 -0.86
CA LEU A 214 -7.99 4.60 -0.95
C LEU A 214 -7.59 4.34 -2.40
N ALA A 215 -6.30 4.49 -2.68
CA ALA A 215 -5.72 4.36 -4.00
C ALA A 215 -4.33 3.70 -3.91
N ARG A 216 -3.80 3.31 -5.07
CA ARG A 216 -2.41 2.83 -5.14
C ARG A 216 -1.45 3.97 -4.86
N GLY A 217 -0.43 3.69 -4.04
CA GLY A 217 0.63 4.64 -3.71
C GLY A 217 1.64 4.89 -4.83
N GLU A 218 1.58 4.10 -5.91
CA GLU A 218 2.48 4.23 -7.06
C GLU A 218 2.34 5.61 -7.74
N PRO A 219 3.44 6.21 -8.25
CA PRO A 219 4.81 5.68 -8.27
C PRO A 219 5.62 5.94 -6.98
N HIS A 220 5.22 6.91 -6.15
CA HIS A 220 6.03 7.39 -5.01
C HIS A 220 6.08 6.43 -3.82
N PHE A 221 4.98 5.69 -3.58
CA PHE A 221 4.83 4.73 -2.49
C PHE A 221 4.51 3.34 -3.05
N LYS A 222 5.51 2.70 -3.67
CA LYS A 222 5.36 1.37 -4.28
C LYS A 222 4.78 0.36 -3.29
N ARG A 223 3.83 -0.46 -3.76
CA ARG A 223 3.12 -1.50 -2.99
C ARG A 223 2.31 -1.04 -1.78
N ARG A 224 2.27 0.26 -1.45
CA ARG A 224 1.43 0.77 -0.37
C ARG A 224 0.08 1.21 -0.89
N ILE A 225 -0.95 0.98 -0.09
CA ILE A 225 -2.26 1.62 -0.24
C ILE A 225 -2.21 2.94 0.52
N VAL A 226 -2.62 4.02 -0.13
CA VAL A 226 -2.61 5.38 0.43
C VAL A 226 -3.99 5.99 0.26
N GLY A 227 -4.36 6.93 1.13
CA GLY A 227 -5.50 7.80 0.88
C GLY A 227 -5.12 8.94 -0.06
N ARG A 228 -5.96 9.19 -1.07
CA ARG A 228 -5.86 10.35 -1.96
C ARG A 228 -7.15 11.15 -1.90
N CYS A 229 -7.00 12.47 -1.80
CA CYS A 229 -8.13 13.39 -1.92
C CYS A 229 -8.71 13.37 -3.33
N GLU A 230 -10.03 13.44 -3.48
CA GLU A 230 -10.72 13.53 -4.78
C GLU A 230 -10.38 14.82 -5.53
N ASP A 231 -10.32 15.96 -4.83
CA ASP A 231 -10.03 17.27 -5.46
C ASP A 231 -8.56 17.43 -5.86
N SER A 232 -7.64 16.87 -5.06
CA SER A 232 -6.21 17.02 -5.27
C SER A 232 -5.45 15.71 -4.99
N PRO A 233 -5.59 14.71 -5.87
CA PRO A 233 -5.08 13.35 -5.64
C PRO A 233 -3.56 13.22 -5.71
N ARG A 234 -2.86 14.26 -6.22
CA ARG A 234 -1.40 14.30 -6.32
C ARG A 234 -0.74 15.01 -5.15
N GLU A 235 -1.40 16.01 -4.59
CA GLU A 235 -0.83 16.83 -3.51
C GLU A 235 -1.30 16.32 -2.13
N HIS A 236 -2.58 15.96 -2.01
CA HIS A 236 -3.18 15.57 -0.73
C HIS A 236 -3.18 14.06 -0.59
N VAL A 237 -2.02 13.52 -0.19
CA VAL A 237 -1.78 12.08 -0.02
C VAL A 237 -1.52 11.75 1.44
N PHE A 238 -2.22 10.74 1.95
CA PHE A 238 -2.20 10.32 3.35
C PHE A 238 -1.87 8.84 3.47
N SER A 239 -1.18 8.43 4.54
CA SER A 239 -0.96 7.02 4.84
C SER A 239 -2.25 6.38 5.30
N PHE A 240 -2.37 5.08 5.13
CA PHE A 240 -3.51 4.31 5.61
C PHE A 240 -3.03 3.11 6.41
N ASP A 241 -3.44 3.03 7.68
CA ASP A 241 -3.34 1.82 8.48
C ASP A 241 -4.73 1.20 8.67
N ARG A 242 -4.88 -0.03 8.19
CA ARG A 242 -6.15 -0.78 8.26
C ARG A 242 -6.55 -1.18 9.68
N VAL A 243 -5.59 -1.30 10.61
CA VAL A 243 -5.86 -1.77 11.97
C VAL A 243 -6.36 -0.63 12.84
N THR A 244 -5.67 0.50 12.78
CA THR A 244 -6.02 1.69 13.56
C THR A 244 -7.07 2.56 12.86
N LEU A 245 -7.25 2.40 11.54
CA LEU A 245 -8.03 3.30 10.69
C LEU A 245 -7.51 4.73 10.74
N GLU A 246 -6.22 4.88 10.96
CA GLU A 246 -5.54 6.15 11.14
C GLU A 246 -4.50 6.37 10.05
N GLY A 247 -4.25 7.64 9.74
CA GLY A 247 -3.37 8.07 8.66
C GLY A 247 -2.65 9.37 8.97
N ALA A 248 -1.46 9.54 8.39
CA ALA A 248 -0.67 10.76 8.49
C ALA A 248 -0.42 11.32 7.08
N PRO A 249 -0.27 12.65 6.91
CA PRO A 249 0.09 13.24 5.63
C PRO A 249 1.45 12.70 5.16
N LEU A 250 1.49 12.20 3.92
CA LEU A 250 2.70 11.65 3.30
C LEU A 250 3.47 12.70 2.49
N ILE A 251 2.76 13.73 2.01
CA ILE A 251 3.35 14.88 1.34
C ILE A 251 3.14 16.08 2.25
N GLN A 252 4.23 16.60 2.82
CA GLN A 252 4.23 17.82 3.60
C GLN A 252 4.61 18.98 2.68
N ARG A 253 3.81 20.04 2.66
CA ARG A 253 4.21 21.27 1.97
C ARG A 253 5.00 22.11 2.98
N PRO A 254 6.20 22.59 2.64
CA PRO A 254 6.79 23.68 3.41
C PRO A 254 5.82 24.87 3.31
N ALA A 255 5.47 25.46 4.45
CA ALA A 255 4.67 26.66 4.48
C ALA A 255 5.43 27.72 3.70
N ARG A 256 4.70 28.49 2.88
CA ARG A 256 5.25 29.76 2.41
C ARG A 256 5.52 30.57 3.67
N ALA A 257 6.80 30.79 3.99
CA ALA A 257 7.21 31.86 4.88
C ALA A 257 6.57 33.12 4.30
N GLY A 258 5.55 33.63 4.99
CA GLY A 258 4.93 34.89 4.61
C GLY A 258 6.01 35.95 4.64
N THR A 259 6.31 36.52 3.48
CA THR A 259 7.01 37.80 3.40
C THR A 259 6.08 38.83 4.04
N SER A 260 6.29 39.07 5.33
CA SER A 260 5.84 40.27 6.03
C SER A 260 6.63 41.48 5.55
#